data_AF-A0AAN7UA71-F1
#
_entry.id   AF-A0AAN7UA71-F1
#
_cell.length_a   1.000
_cell.length_b   1.000
_cell.length_c   1.000
_cell.angle_alpha   90.00
_cell.angle_beta   90.00
_cell.angle_gamma   90.00
#
_symmetry.space_group_name_H-M   'P 1'
#
loop_
_entity.id
_entity.type
_entity.pdbx_description
1 polymer ?
#
loop_
_entity_poly.entity_id
_entity_poly.type
_entity_poly.pdbx_seq_one_letter_code
_entity_poly.pdbx_strand_id
1 'polypeptide(L)'
;MSAINDPSYAVHRDLLPHVHLLSTHRYTFKAHVQPNEVTAWLMEAPKIARDMAPFFWTYLDKPTNGQILLTWQPLQQMGTHFASDGFIWPPQEVYFTHEVGNGVVCHQTSPTALLSTTNDC
;
A
#
# COMPACT_ATOMS: atom_id res chain seq x y z
N MET A 1 -17.86 1.62 -19.89
CA MET A 1 -17.50 1.17 -18.53
C MET A 1 -16.19 0.42 -18.65
N SER A 2 -15.06 1.14 -18.64
CA SER A 2 -13.76 0.47 -18.71
C SER A 2 -13.55 -0.16 -17.35
N ALA A 3 -13.81 -1.47 -17.24
CA ALA A 3 -13.27 -2.25 -16.13
C ALA A 3 -11.78 -1.95 -16.11
N ILE A 4 -11.30 -1.30 -15.05
CA ILE A 4 -9.87 -1.31 -14.75
C ILE A 4 -9.57 -2.79 -14.60
N ASN A 5 -9.03 -3.40 -15.67
CA ASN A 5 -8.55 -4.77 -15.62
C ASN A 5 -7.60 -4.79 -14.44
N ASP A 6 -7.92 -5.62 -13.45
CA ASP A 6 -7.08 -5.76 -12.27
C ASP A 6 -5.65 -6.05 -12.78
N PRO A 7 -4.68 -5.16 -12.49
CA PRO A 7 -3.35 -5.24 -13.07
C PRO A 7 -2.60 -6.50 -12.64
N SER A 8 -3.07 -7.20 -11.60
CA SER A 8 -2.50 -8.47 -11.19
C SER A 8 -2.71 -9.61 -12.19
N TYR A 9 -3.74 -9.54 -13.06
CA TYR A 9 -3.91 -10.51 -14.15
C TYR A 9 -2.79 -10.45 -15.20
N ALA A 10 -2.03 -9.35 -15.26
CA ALA A 10 -0.87 -9.24 -16.14
C ALA A 10 0.40 -9.91 -15.57
N VAL A 11 0.36 -10.35 -14.30
CA VAL A 11 1.50 -10.93 -13.59
C VAL A 11 1.24 -12.41 -13.31
N HIS A 12 2.28 -13.23 -13.43
CA HIS A 12 2.17 -14.65 -13.11
C HIS A 12 1.85 -14.84 -11.62
N ARG A 13 0.93 -15.77 -11.29
CA ARG A 13 0.48 -15.97 -9.89
C ARG A 13 1.61 -16.23 -8.91
N ASP A 14 2.62 -16.99 -9.34
CA ASP A 14 3.80 -17.29 -8.52
C ASP A 14 4.73 -16.09 -8.31
N LEU A 15 4.62 -15.05 -9.14
CA LEU A 15 5.40 -13.81 -9.00
C LEU A 15 4.71 -12.79 -8.09
N LEU A 16 3.39 -12.84 -7.96
CA LEU A 16 2.61 -11.89 -7.14
C LEU A 16 3.14 -11.75 -5.70
N PRO A 17 3.58 -12.81 -4.99
CA PRO A 17 4.14 -12.67 -3.65
C PRO A 17 5.51 -11.98 -3.61
N HIS A 18 6.09 -11.63 -4.76
CA HIS A 18 7.45 -11.09 -4.86
C HIS A 18 7.52 -9.72 -5.52
N VAL A 19 6.44 -9.29 -6.20
CA VAL A 19 6.41 -8.01 -6.91
C VAL A 19 5.36 -7.07 -6.30
N HIS A 20 5.71 -5.80 -6.25
CA HIS A 20 4.84 -4.72 -5.79
C HIS A 20 4.46 -3.84 -6.97
N LEU A 21 3.20 -3.41 -7.02
CA LEU A 21 2.75 -2.40 -7.96
C LEU A 21 2.91 -1.04 -7.31
N LEU A 22 4.01 -0.34 -7.63
CA LEU A 22 4.38 0.93 -7.01
C LEU A 22 4.00 2.11 -7.89
N SER A 23 3.53 3.20 -7.27
CA SER A 23 3.41 4.49 -7.93
C SER A 23 4.77 5.15 -8.11
N THR A 24 4.97 5.90 -9.19
CA THR A 24 6.14 6.79 -9.34
C THR A 24 6.04 8.07 -8.50
N HIS A 25 4.94 8.26 -7.76
CA HIS A 25 4.77 9.43 -6.88
C HIS A 25 5.79 9.42 -5.75
N ARG A 26 6.43 10.58 -5.52
CA ARG A 26 7.50 10.72 -4.52
C ARG A 26 6.98 11.40 -3.27
N TYR A 27 6.88 10.63 -2.19
CA TYR A 27 6.63 11.17 -0.85
C TYR A 27 7.92 11.66 -0.20
N THR A 28 7.78 12.59 0.73
CA THR A 28 8.90 13.06 1.55
C THR A 28 9.39 11.97 2.49
N PHE A 29 10.70 11.84 2.60
CA PHE A 29 11.34 10.92 3.52
C PHE A 29 11.05 11.29 4.97
N LYS A 30 10.43 10.38 5.74
CA LYS A 30 10.12 10.59 7.16
C LYS A 30 10.27 9.30 7.95
N ALA A 31 11.02 9.36 9.06
CA ALA A 31 11.17 8.23 9.97
C ALA A 31 9.90 7.92 10.78
N HIS A 32 9.07 8.94 11.01
CA HIS A 32 7.79 8.79 11.70
C HIS A 32 6.72 9.60 10.98
N VAL A 33 5.58 8.98 10.75
CA VAL A 33 4.43 9.58 10.06
C VAL A 33 3.24 9.55 11.00
N GLN A 34 2.54 10.68 11.08
CA GLN A 34 1.33 10.78 11.90
C GLN A 34 0.11 10.22 11.14
N PRO A 35 -0.82 9.50 11.80
CA PRO A 35 -1.99 8.92 11.13
C PRO A 35 -2.83 9.92 10.31
N ASN A 36 -2.91 11.17 10.76
CA ASN A 36 -3.63 12.23 10.05
C ASN A 36 -2.96 12.59 8.71
N GLU A 37 -1.63 12.59 8.65
CA GLU A 37 -0.89 12.86 7.39
C GLU A 37 -1.10 11.72 6.39
N VAL A 38 -1.03 10.48 6.88
CA VAL A 38 -1.30 9.27 6.09
C VAL A 38 -2.69 9.34 5.47
N THR A 39 -3.68 9.71 6.28
CA THR A 39 -5.06 9.81 5.83
C THR A 39 -5.21 10.84 4.72
N ALA A 40 -4.56 12.01 4.85
CA ALA A 40 -4.53 12.99 3.77
C ALA A 40 -3.91 12.44 2.48
N TRP A 41 -2.79 11.71 2.56
CA TRP A 41 -2.17 11.07 1.40
C TRP A 41 -3.05 9.99 0.77
N LEU A 42 -3.74 9.19 1.58
CA LEU A 42 -4.65 8.15 1.10
C LEU A 42 -5.91 8.75 0.46
N MET A 43 -6.41 9.89 0.96
CA MET A 43 -7.50 10.63 0.32
C MET A 43 -7.11 11.19 -1.06
N GLU A 44 -5.83 11.53 -1.25
CA GLU A 44 -5.30 11.96 -2.55
C GLU A 44 -4.92 10.79 -3.47
N ALA A 45 -4.70 9.58 -2.93
CA ALA A 45 -4.23 8.42 -3.69
C ALA A 45 -5.10 8.06 -4.92
N PRO A 46 -6.45 8.11 -4.88
CA PRO A 46 -7.29 7.84 -6.06
C PRO A 46 -7.11 8.87 -7.18
N LYS A 47 -6.73 10.10 -6.85
CA LYS A 47 -6.37 11.13 -7.83
C LYS A 47 -4.98 10.87 -8.38
N ILE A 48 -4.03 10.49 -7.52
CA ILE A 48 -2.66 10.15 -7.92
C ILE A 48 -2.67 9.00 -8.93
N ALA A 49 -3.44 7.95 -8.65
CA ALA A 49 -3.52 6.76 -9.49
C ALA A 49 -4.20 6.97 -10.84
N ARG A 50 -5.05 7.98 -10.97
CA ARG A 50 -5.73 8.30 -12.23
C ARG A 50 -4.92 9.25 -13.10
N ASP A 51 -4.42 10.33 -12.52
CA ASP A 51 -4.01 11.50 -13.31
C ASP A 51 -2.57 11.97 -13.04
N MET A 52 -1.93 11.53 -11.95
CA MET A 52 -0.68 12.16 -11.50
C MET A 52 0.56 11.30 -11.72
N ALA A 53 0.49 10.00 -11.41
CA ALA A 53 1.67 9.14 -11.42
C ALA A 53 1.32 7.72 -11.89
N PRO A 54 2.01 7.20 -12.92
CA PRO A 54 1.82 5.82 -13.34
C PRO A 54 2.28 4.84 -12.26
N PHE A 55 1.75 3.62 -12.36
CA PHE A 55 2.14 2.48 -11.54
C PHE A 55 2.96 1.50 -12.37
N PHE A 56 3.93 0.84 -11.74
CA PHE A 56 4.77 -0.17 -12.38
C PHE A 56 5.08 -1.32 -11.42
N TRP A 57 5.21 -2.52 -11.98
CA TRP A 57 5.58 -3.72 -11.21
C TRP A 57 7.09 -3.74 -10.99
N THR A 58 7.51 -3.93 -9.74
CA THR A 58 8.93 -4.07 -9.40
C THR A 58 9.12 -4.97 -8.19
N TYR A 59 10.32 -5.54 -8.09
CA TYR A 59 10.80 -6.12 -6.84
C TYR A 59 11.14 -5.00 -5.87
N LEU A 60 10.83 -5.24 -4.60
CA LEU A 60 11.23 -4.39 -3.49
C LEU A 60 12.20 -5.19 -2.62
N ASP A 61 13.45 -4.76 -2.57
CA ASP A 61 14.46 -5.37 -1.70
C ASP A 61 14.95 -4.33 -0.71
N LYS A 62 14.54 -4.48 0.56
CA LYS A 62 14.97 -3.70 1.71
C LYS A 62 14.91 -2.19 1.45
N PRO A 63 13.69 -1.62 1.38
CA PRO A 63 13.53 -0.18 1.22
C PRO A 63 14.29 0.60 2.30
N THR A 64 14.71 1.80 1.93
CA THR A 64 15.52 2.63 2.84
C THR A 64 14.64 3.09 4.00
N ASN A 65 15.17 3.08 5.23
CA ASN A 65 14.39 3.45 6.41
C ASN A 65 13.84 4.88 6.29
N GLY A 66 12.52 5.06 6.42
CA GLY A 66 11.84 6.33 6.26
C GLY A 66 11.38 6.63 4.82
N GLN A 67 11.56 5.68 3.91
CA GLN A 67 10.99 5.72 2.57
C GLN A 67 9.49 5.43 2.63
N ILE A 68 8.70 6.29 1.99
CA ILE A 68 7.25 6.16 1.90
C ILE A 68 6.89 5.88 0.45
N LEU A 69 6.11 4.81 0.24
CA LEU A 69 5.73 4.31 -1.08
C LEU A 69 4.20 4.15 -1.13
N LEU A 70 3.60 4.56 -2.24
CA LEU A 70 2.20 4.23 -2.53
C LEU A 70 2.17 2.95 -3.36
N THR A 71 1.56 1.92 -2.80
CA THR A 71 1.47 0.58 -3.41
C THR A 71 0.03 0.22 -3.69
N TRP A 72 -0.22 -0.48 -4.78
CA TRP A 72 -1.51 -1.10 -5.06
C TRP A 72 -1.45 -2.60 -4.75
N GLN A 73 -2.51 -3.15 -4.13
CA GLN A 73 -2.57 -4.55 -3.72
C GLN A 73 -3.77 -5.27 -4.35
N PRO A 74 -3.57 -6.49 -4.90
CA PRO A 74 -4.65 -7.31 -5.43
C PRO A 74 -5.38 -8.07 -4.32
N LEU A 75 -6.37 -7.42 -3.69
CA LEU A 75 -7.17 -8.03 -2.62
C LEU A 75 -7.85 -9.34 -3.06
N GLN A 76 -8.23 -9.46 -4.35
CA GLN A 76 -8.85 -10.69 -4.86
C GLN A 76 -7.87 -11.87 -4.96
N GLN A 77 -6.60 -11.61 -5.26
CA GLN A 77 -5.62 -12.68 -5.49
C GLN A 77 -4.76 -12.98 -4.27
N MET A 78 -4.50 -11.97 -3.43
CA MET A 78 -3.61 -12.08 -2.27
C MET A 78 -4.33 -11.87 -0.93
N GLY A 79 -5.56 -11.36 -0.91
CA GLY A 79 -6.29 -11.12 0.34
C GLY A 79 -5.51 -10.19 1.27
N THR A 80 -5.19 -10.67 2.47
CA THR A 80 -4.36 -9.97 3.45
C THR A 80 -2.86 -10.27 3.32
N HIS A 81 -2.46 -11.15 2.40
CA HIS A 81 -1.05 -11.42 2.15
C HIS A 81 -0.46 -10.29 1.29
N PHE A 82 0.72 -9.82 1.69
CA PHE A 82 1.48 -8.81 0.95
C PHE A 82 2.67 -9.46 0.24
N ALA A 83 3.11 -8.81 -0.84
CA ALA A 83 4.34 -9.21 -1.50
C ALA A 83 5.55 -8.95 -0.58
N SER A 84 6.58 -9.78 -0.67
CA SER A 84 7.79 -9.65 0.13
C SER A 84 8.53 -8.35 -0.20
N ASP A 85 8.96 -7.62 0.82
CA ASP A 85 9.72 -6.37 0.74
C ASP A 85 11.21 -6.55 1.09
N GLY A 86 11.66 -7.80 1.29
CA GLY A 86 13.02 -8.16 1.65
C GLY A 86 13.33 -8.13 3.16
N PHE A 87 12.37 -7.74 4.00
CA PHE A 87 12.50 -7.82 5.46
C PHE A 87 11.86 -9.10 6.01
N ILE A 88 12.53 -9.69 7.02
CA ILE A 88 11.99 -10.80 7.82
C ILE A 88 11.78 -10.25 9.22
N TRP A 89 10.52 -10.19 9.64
CA TRP A 89 10.16 -9.65 10.94
C TRP A 89 9.89 -10.79 11.94
N PRO A 90 10.61 -10.86 13.07
CA PRO A 90 10.44 -11.93 14.06
C PRO A 90 9.16 -11.87 14.91
N PRO A 91 8.56 -10.71 15.27
CA PRO A 91 7.26 -10.69 15.95
C PRO A 91 6.09 -10.80 14.96
N GLN A 92 5.00 -11.41 15.42
CA GLN A 92 3.72 -11.44 14.72
C GLN A 92 3.19 -10.02 14.46
N GLU A 93 2.60 -9.82 13.29
CA GLU A 93 2.07 -8.52 12.87
C GLU A 93 0.91 -8.11 13.78
N VAL A 94 0.94 -6.88 14.30
CA VAL A 94 -0.09 -6.30 15.15
C VAL A 94 -0.94 -5.36 14.30
N TYR A 95 -2.26 -5.54 14.40
CA TYR A 95 -3.24 -4.74 13.69
C TYR A 95 -3.82 -3.66 14.61
N PHE A 96 -3.78 -2.42 14.14
CA PHE A 96 -4.38 -1.27 14.83
C PHE A 96 -5.43 -0.62 13.92
N THR A 97 -6.52 -0.19 14.54
CA THR A 97 -7.61 0.51 13.88
C THR A 97 -7.71 1.91 14.47
N HIS A 98 -7.61 2.93 13.63
CA HIS A 98 -7.70 4.33 14.02
C HIS A 98 -8.93 4.96 13.38
N GLU A 99 -9.80 5.56 14.18
CA GLU A 99 -10.87 6.42 13.67
C GLU A 99 -10.32 7.83 13.44
N VAL A 100 -10.33 8.27 12.18
CA VAL A 100 -9.72 9.57 11.78
C VAL A 100 -10.78 10.66 11.55
N GLY A 101 -12.02 10.38 11.95
CA GLY A 101 -13.17 11.28 11.76
C GLY A 101 -13.93 11.04 10.45
N ASN A 102 -15.14 11.62 10.33
CA ASN A 102 -16.05 11.44 9.19
C ASN A 102 -16.39 9.97 8.83
N GLY A 103 -16.28 9.05 9.78
CA GLY A 103 -16.52 7.62 9.56
C GLY A 103 -15.39 6.89 8.81
N VAL A 104 -14.25 7.56 8.57
CA VAL A 104 -13.09 6.93 7.93
C VAL A 104 -12.28 6.16 8.96
N VAL A 105 -12.04 4.90 8.66
CA VAL A 105 -11.22 4.00 9.46
C VAL A 105 -9.90 3.76 8.74
N CYS A 106 -8.80 4.06 9.43
CA CYS A 106 -7.45 3.78 8.96
C CYS A 106 -6.93 2.54 9.65
N HIS A 107 -6.51 1.55 8.88
CA HIS A 107 -5.89 0.34 9.38
C HIS A 107 -4.38 0.45 9.29
N GLN A 108 -3.70 0.15 10.37
CA GLN A 108 -2.25 0.13 10.47
C GLN A 108 -1.81 -1.27 10.86
N THR A 109 -0.91 -1.85 10.06
CA THR A 109 -0.17 -3.03 10.50
C THR A 109 1.23 -2.63 10.98
N SER A 110 1.82 -3.46 11.85
CA SER A 110 3.17 -3.31 12.37
C SER A 110 3.73 -4.71 12.59
N PRO A 111 4.94 -5.04 12.12
CA PRO A 111 6.05 -4.14 11.83
C PRO A 111 6.12 -3.62 10.40
N THR A 112 5.35 -4.19 9.47
CA THR A 112 5.17 -3.64 8.13
C THR A 112 4.33 -2.39 8.26
N ALA A 113 4.91 -1.20 8.15
CA ALA A 113 4.17 0.07 8.23
C ALA A 113 3.31 0.29 6.97
N LEU A 114 2.37 -0.62 6.72
CA LEU A 114 1.39 -0.57 5.66
C LEU A 114 0.09 -0.04 6.26
N LEU A 115 -0.42 1.00 5.62
CA LEU A 115 -1.63 1.70 6.04
C LEU A 115 -2.64 1.60 4.91
N SER A 116 -3.77 0.94 5.18
CA SER A 116 -4.87 0.81 4.23
C SER A 116 -6.12 1.50 4.77
N THR A 117 -6.81 2.23 3.92
CA THR A 117 -8.15 2.75 4.19
C THR A 117 -9.16 1.86 3.48
N THR A 118 -10.06 1.25 4.23
CA THR A 118 -11.18 0.49 3.66
C THR A 118 -12.31 1.49 3.38
N ASN A 119 -12.63 1.71 2.10
CA ASN A 119 -13.83 2.44 1.67
C ASN A 119 -14.95 1.42 1.35
N ASP A 120 -15.26 0.52 2.29
CA ASP A 120 -16.44 -0.34 2.16
C ASP A 120 -17.67 0.37 2.73
N CYS A 121 -18.37 1.07 1.83
CA CYS A 121 -19.82 1.32 1.86
C CYS A 121 -20.35 1.13 0.43
#